data_AF-B9TBS9-F1
#
_entry.id   AF-B9TBS9-F1
#
_cell.length_a   1.000
_cell.length_b   1.000
_cell.length_c   1.000
_cell.angle_alpha   90.00
_cell.angle_beta   90.00
_cell.angle_gamma   90.00
#
_symmetry.space_group_name_H-M   'P 1'
#
loop_
_entity.id
_entity.type
_entity.pdbx_description
1 polymer ?
#
loop_
_entity_poly.entity_id
_entity_poly.type
_entity_poly.pdbx_seq_one_letter_code
_entity_poly.pdbx_strand_id
1 'polypeptide(L)'
;IIALDARYRLSESKDYEVKVAFLELAILSGCKDYFSAVEKTLKEVGRMKYLRPLYTALVQGTGKEEEKILAKRVFAEARDCYHPIAQGVVEAIFAKHL
;
A
#
# COMPACT_ATOMS: atom_id res chain seq x y z
N ILE A 1 -16.27 -2.92 -0.45
CA ILE A 1 -15.30 -1.94 0.09
C ILE A 1 -15.86 -0.53 0.12
N ILE A 2 -16.34 0.03 -1.00
CA ILE A 2 -16.88 1.40 -1.05
C ILE A 2 -17.98 1.67 -0.01
N ALA A 3 -19.02 0.83 0.06
CA ALA A 3 -20.11 1.01 1.02
C ALA A 3 -19.65 0.92 2.49
N LEU A 4 -18.61 0.12 2.77
CA LEU A 4 -18.02 -0.01 4.10
C LEU A 4 -17.34 1.29 4.50
N ASP A 5 -16.55 1.86 3.60
CA ASP A 5 -15.84 3.10 3.86
C ASP A 5 -16.78 4.31 3.91
N ALA A 6 -17.81 4.35 3.07
CA ALA A 6 -18.83 5.40 3.14
C ALA A 6 -19.51 5.45 4.52
N ARG A 7 -19.66 4.29 5.18
CA ARG A 7 -20.27 4.20 6.50
C ARG A 7 -19.30 4.50 7.64
N TYR A 8 -18.05 4.05 7.54
CA TYR A 8 -17.12 4.02 8.68
C TYR A 8 -15.86 4.89 8.50
N ARG A 9 -15.62 5.45 7.31
CA ARG A 9 -14.48 6.31 6.96
C ARG A 9 -13.13 5.69 7.36
N LEU A 10 -12.94 4.42 7.03
CA LEU A 10 -11.78 3.62 7.43
C LEU A 10 -10.52 4.05 6.66
N SER A 11 -10.67 4.47 5.40
CA SER A 11 -9.59 5.01 4.57
C SER A 11 -8.98 6.31 5.12
N GLU A 12 -9.74 7.04 5.95
CA GLU A 12 -9.35 8.29 6.62
C GLU A 12 -9.02 8.10 8.10
N SER A 13 -9.01 6.86 8.60
CA SER A 13 -8.77 6.56 10.01
C SER A 13 -7.44 7.16 10.49
N LYS A 14 -7.46 7.77 11.68
CA LYS A 14 -6.26 8.23 12.39
C LYS A 14 -5.45 7.07 12.97
N ASP A 15 -6.11 5.94 13.22
CA ASP A 15 -5.45 4.70 13.59
C ASP A 15 -4.93 4.02 12.32
N TYR A 16 -3.60 3.97 12.20
CA TYR A 16 -2.92 3.35 11.06
C TYR A 16 -3.10 1.84 11.00
N GLU A 17 -3.37 1.15 12.12
CA GLU A 17 -3.66 -0.29 12.06
C GLU A 17 -4.97 -0.54 11.34
N VAL A 18 -6.00 0.23 11.67
CA VAL A 18 -7.31 0.18 11.00
C VAL A 18 -7.18 0.64 9.55
N LYS A 19 -6.51 1.77 9.32
CA LYS A 19 -6.33 2.35 7.97
C LYS A 19 -5.61 1.38 7.04
N VAL A 20 -4.49 0.82 7.48
CA VAL A 20 -3.68 -0.10 6.66
C VAL A 20 -4.43 -1.38 6.38
N ALA A 21 -5.10 -1.97 7.39
CA ALA A 21 -5.89 -3.19 7.18
C ALA A 21 -7.02 -2.96 6.16
N PHE A 22 -7.69 -1.81 6.21
CA PHE A 22 -8.70 -1.45 5.23
C PHE A 22 -8.11 -1.23 3.83
N LEU A 23 -7.00 -0.51 3.71
CA LEU A 23 -6.35 -0.23 2.43
C LEU A 23 -5.78 -1.49 1.78
N GLU A 24 -5.22 -2.41 2.57
CA GLU A 24 -4.80 -3.74 2.10
C GLU A 24 -5.98 -4.50 1.49
N LEU A 25 -7.12 -4.54 2.19
CA LEU A 25 -8.33 -5.18 1.68
C LEU A 25 -8.87 -4.48 0.41
N ALA A 26 -8.79 -3.14 0.36
CA ALA A 26 -9.19 -2.36 -0.81
C ALA A 26 -8.37 -2.72 -2.05
N ILE A 27 -7.04 -2.82 -1.91
CA ILE A 27 -6.12 -3.27 -2.96
C ILE A 27 -6.50 -4.68 -3.41
N LEU A 28 -6.63 -5.63 -2.48
CA LEU A 28 -6.95 -7.02 -2.81
C LEU A 28 -8.32 -7.20 -3.49
N SER A 29 -9.25 -6.26 -3.27
CA SER A 29 -10.55 -6.21 -3.95
C SER A 29 -10.50 -5.60 -5.37
N GLY A 30 -9.35 -5.10 -5.81
CA GLY A 30 -9.18 -4.41 -7.09
C GLY A 30 -9.85 -3.02 -7.15
N CYS A 31 -10.15 -2.42 -5.99
CA CYS A 31 -10.87 -1.15 -5.91
C CYS A 31 -9.91 0.04 -6.07
N LYS A 32 -9.82 0.55 -7.30
CA LYS A 32 -8.89 1.63 -7.68
C LYS A 32 -9.14 2.97 -7.00
N ASP A 33 -10.35 3.21 -6.51
CA ASP A 33 -10.73 4.45 -5.82
C ASP A 33 -9.82 4.76 -4.62
N TYR A 34 -9.19 3.73 -4.03
CA TYR A 34 -8.34 3.86 -2.86
C TYR A 34 -6.85 3.97 -3.18
N PHE A 35 -6.42 3.90 -4.44
CA PHE A 35 -5.00 3.94 -4.78
C PHE A 35 -4.32 5.25 -4.38
N SER A 36 -5.04 6.37 -4.45
CA SER A 36 -4.54 7.67 -3.95
C SER A 36 -4.32 7.63 -2.44
N ALA A 37 -5.22 7.01 -1.67
CA ALA A 37 -5.08 6.86 -0.23
C ALA A 37 -3.94 5.91 0.16
N VAL A 38 -3.74 4.83 -0.61
CA VAL A 38 -2.60 3.91 -0.48
C VAL A 38 -1.29 4.65 -0.71
N GLU A 39 -1.16 5.36 -1.82
CA GLU A 39 0.04 6.13 -2.17
C GLU A 39 0.38 7.16 -1.09
N LYS A 40 -0.60 7.95 -0.66
CA LYS A 40 -0.42 8.92 0.41
C LYS A 40 0.08 8.24 1.69
N THR A 41 -0.55 7.14 2.08
CA THR A 41 -0.19 6.37 3.28
C THR A 41 1.24 5.85 3.18
N LEU A 42 1.65 5.29 2.04
CA LEU A 42 3.00 4.77 1.81
C LEU A 42 4.08 5.87 1.86
N LYS A 43 3.75 7.09 1.42
CA LYS A 43 4.67 8.25 1.50
C LYS A 43 4.75 8.84 2.91
N GLU A 44 3.71 8.70 3.72
CA GLU A 44 3.64 9.25 5.08
C GLU A 44 4.31 8.36 6.14
N VAL A 45 4.37 7.04 5.92
CA VAL A 45 4.88 6.08 6.93
C VAL A 45 6.15 5.37 6.48
N GLY A 46 6.99 4.99 7.46
CA GLY A 46 8.19 4.17 7.24
C GLY A 46 8.21 2.83 7.98
N ARG A 47 7.18 2.53 8.78
CA ARG A 47 7.16 1.31 9.62
C ARG A 47 6.85 0.09 8.78
N MET A 48 7.71 -0.94 8.86
CA MET A 48 7.51 -2.19 8.11
C MET A 48 6.19 -2.91 8.42
N LYS A 49 5.61 -2.71 9.62
CA LYS A 49 4.27 -3.19 9.96
C LYS A 49 3.20 -2.71 8.97
N TYR A 50 3.39 -1.52 8.38
CA TYR A 50 2.44 -0.91 7.44
C TYR A 50 2.91 -1.03 5.99
N LEU A 51 4.21 -0.86 5.74
CA LEU A 51 4.75 -0.95 4.39
C LEU A 51 4.62 -2.35 3.81
N ARG A 52 4.96 -3.39 4.58
CA ARG A 52 4.95 -4.77 4.10
C ARG A 52 3.58 -5.19 3.56
N PRO A 53 2.47 -5.09 4.32
CA PRO A 53 1.17 -5.52 3.81
C PRO A 53 0.74 -4.77 2.56
N LEU A 54 0.89 -3.43 2.53
CA LEU A 54 0.47 -2.62 1.37
C LEU A 54 1.30 -2.92 0.11
N TYR A 55 2.63 -2.96 0.19
CA TYR A 55 3.46 -3.31 -0.96
C TYR A 55 3.23 -4.74 -1.42
N THR A 56 3.02 -5.68 -0.48
CA THR A 56 2.72 -7.07 -0.80
C THR A 56 1.39 -7.18 -1.54
N ALA A 57 0.34 -6.52 -1.06
CA ALA A 57 -0.97 -6.50 -1.71
C ALA A 57 -0.91 -5.91 -3.11
N LEU A 58 -0.15 -4.83 -3.34
CA LEU A 58 -0.01 -4.21 -4.66
C LEU A 58 0.70 -5.10 -5.69
N VAL A 59 1.63 -5.97 -5.27
CA VAL A 59 2.38 -6.83 -6.22
C VAL A 59 1.80 -8.23 -6.35
N GLN A 60 1.07 -8.71 -5.35
CA GLN A 60 0.41 -10.03 -5.34
C GLN A 60 -1.08 -9.97 -5.70
N GLY A 61 -1.66 -8.77 -5.78
CA GLY A 61 -3.06 -8.59 -6.12
C GLY A 61 -3.43 -9.32 -7.41
N THR A 62 -4.71 -9.71 -7.52
CA THR A 62 -5.28 -10.22 -8.78
C THR A 62 -5.35 -9.15 -9.87
N GLY A 63 -4.99 -7.90 -9.51
CA GLY A 63 -4.99 -6.74 -10.36
C GLY A 63 -3.77 -6.65 -11.27
N LYS A 64 -4.11 -6.49 -12.54
CA LYS A 64 -3.39 -5.87 -13.66
C LYS A 64 -2.11 -5.08 -13.33
N GLU A 65 -1.22 -5.04 -14.31
CA GLU A 65 0.04 -4.27 -14.39
C GLU A 65 0.03 -2.87 -13.74
N GLU A 66 -1.12 -2.20 -13.70
CA GLU A 66 -1.31 -0.90 -13.04
C GLU A 66 -0.93 -0.88 -11.56
N GLU A 67 -1.27 -1.92 -10.77
CA GLU A 67 -0.95 -1.97 -9.33
C GLU A 67 0.56 -2.10 -9.10
N LYS A 68 1.21 -2.90 -9.95
CA LYS A 68 2.66 -3.07 -9.99
C LYS A 68 3.37 -1.77 -10.39
N ILE A 69 2.83 -1.06 -11.39
CA ILE A 69 3.33 0.26 -11.81
C ILE A 69 3.21 1.26 -10.66
N LEU A 70 2.06 1.29 -9.97
CA LEU A 70 1.86 2.15 -8.80
C LEU A 70 2.88 1.83 -7.71
N ALA A 71 3.07 0.56 -7.36
CA ALA A 71 4.04 0.15 -6.34
C ALA A 71 5.46 0.60 -6.69
N LYS A 72 5.91 0.38 -7.92
CA LYS A 72 7.24 0.80 -8.38
C LYS A 72 7.41 2.32 -8.34
N ARG A 73 6.42 3.07 -8.83
CA ARG A 73 6.44 4.54 -8.83
C ARG A 73 6.51 5.09 -7.41
N VAL A 74 5.60 4.66 -6.54
CA VAL A 74 5.51 5.14 -5.15
C VAL A 74 6.78 4.79 -4.38
N PHE A 75 7.31 3.58 -4.57
CA PHE A 75 8.58 3.20 -3.95
C PHE A 75 9.71 4.10 -4.42
N ALA A 76 9.86 4.33 -5.73
CA ALA A 76 10.92 5.20 -6.25
C ALA A 76 10.88 6.62 -5.66
N GLU A 77 9.67 7.16 -5.44
CA GLU A 77 9.48 8.49 -4.86
C GLU A 77 9.70 8.53 -3.35
N ALA A 78 9.35 7.46 -2.62
CA ALA A 78 9.43 7.41 -1.15
C ALA A 78 10.73 6.76 -0.63
N ARG A 79 11.51 6.09 -1.49
CA ARG A 79 12.65 5.24 -1.13
C ARG A 79 13.65 5.94 -0.23
N ASP A 80 14.02 7.17 -0.57
CA ASP A 80 15.05 7.91 0.15
C ASP A 80 14.60 8.37 1.54
N CYS A 81 13.28 8.42 1.80
CA CYS A 81 12.73 8.69 3.11
C CYS A 81 12.60 7.43 3.99
N TYR A 82 12.70 6.24 3.41
CA TYR A 82 12.65 5.00 4.17
C TYR A 82 13.99 4.66 4.81
N HIS A 83 13.94 4.02 5.97
CA HIS A 83 15.12 3.43 6.59
C HIS A 83 15.73 2.38 5.64
N PRO A 84 17.07 2.23 5.54
CA PRO A 84 17.70 1.27 4.62
C PRO A 84 17.20 -0.18 4.76
N ILE A 85 16.91 -0.61 5.99
CA ILE A 85 16.29 -1.94 6.24
C ILE A 85 14.91 -2.04 5.58
N ALA A 86 14.09 -0.99 5.65
CA ALA A 86 12.78 -0.97 5.02
C ALA A 86 12.90 -0.98 3.49
N GLN A 87 13.85 -0.22 2.93
CA GLN A 87 14.16 -0.26 1.49
C GLN A 87 14.47 -1.68 1.04
N GLY A 88 15.41 -2.37 1.73
CA GLY A 88 15.79 -3.73 1.39
C GLY A 88 14.65 -4.74 1.48
N VAL A 89 13.72 -4.59 2.43
CA VAL A 89 12.54 -5.46 2.52
C VAL A 89 11.57 -5.21 1.36
N VAL A 90 11.33 -3.95 0.97
CA VAL A 90 10.45 -3.63 -0.16
C VAL A 90 11.09 -4.10 -1.48
N GLU A 91 12.39 -3.91 -1.66
CA GLU A 91 13.15 -4.44 -2.80
C GLU A 91 13.04 -5.97 -2.87
N ALA A 92 13.12 -6.68 -1.74
CA ALA A 92 12.94 -8.13 -1.68
C ALA A 92 11.49 -8.57 -2.03
N ILE A 93 10.48 -7.80 -1.64
CA ILE A 93 9.08 -8.03 -2.06
C ILE A 93 8.98 -7.90 -3.59
N PHE A 94 9.59 -6.87 -4.17
CA PHE A 94 9.60 -6.65 -5.61
C PHE A 94 10.30 -7.78 -6.36
N ALA A 95 11.49 -8.18 -5.94
CA ALA A 95 12.24 -9.27 -6.56
C ALA A 95 11.49 -10.62 -6.58
N LYS A 96 10.54 -10.82 -5.66
CA LYS A 96 9.76 -12.06 -5.56
C LYS A 96 8.52 -12.07 -6.45
N HIS A 97 7.96 -10.91 -6.80
CA HIS A 97 6.60 -10.80 -7.35
C HIS A 97 6.49 -9.97 -8.64
N LEU A 98 7.55 -9.26 -9.01
CA LEU A 98 7.69 -8.52 -10.27
C LEU A 98 8.61 -9.27 -11.23
#